data_AF-A0A838RJK0-F1
#
_entry.id   AF-A0A838RJK0-F1
#
_cell.length_a   1.000
_cell.length_b   1.000
_cell.length_c   1.000
_cell.angle_alpha   90.00
_cell.angle_beta   90.00
_cell.angle_gamma   90.00
#
_symmetry.space_group_name_H-M   'P 1'
#
loop_
_entity.id
_entity.type
_entity.pdbx_description
1 polymer ?
#
loop_
_entity_poly.entity_id
_entity_poly.type
_entity_poly.pdbx_seq_one_letter_code
_entity_poly.pdbx_strand_id
1 'polypeptide(L)'
;MHTYEPRIARYLEEIASTPTGWPLVDWVRLHWPNISFGVPLTGGAFAYPWPLARVVLRDAWTEEWQREALAHELVHMIRWRGHLVGSLEQEYDAYLTAAKVCCEWNGWDWRKPEEEAIKHYPLFFGPAADKDEFKRQLPDRLAFYSVLPWDQPYTPPAIAAAMLQQSWFGVRLILTEARKRIVKSDAEKEGAK
;
A
#
# COMPACT_ATOMS: atom_id res chain seq x y z
N MET A 1 -29.09 4.22 -1.96
CA MET A 1 -28.05 4.09 -3.00
C MET A 1 -26.75 4.50 -2.35
N HIS A 2 -25.79 3.59 -2.19
CA HIS A 2 -24.50 3.97 -1.62
C HIS A 2 -23.76 4.81 -2.66
N THR A 3 -23.38 6.03 -2.29
CA THR A 3 -22.57 6.90 -3.12
C THR A 3 -21.24 7.09 -2.41
N TYR A 4 -20.14 6.88 -3.13
CA TYR A 4 -18.82 7.22 -2.60
C TYR A 4 -18.71 8.72 -2.34
N GLU A 5 -17.81 9.08 -1.43
CA GLU A 5 -17.42 10.47 -1.23
C GLU A 5 -16.92 11.06 -2.58
N PRO A 6 -17.21 12.35 -2.89
CA PRO A 6 -16.96 12.91 -4.22
C PRO A 6 -15.52 12.81 -4.75
N ARG A 7 -14.49 12.98 -3.90
CA ARG A 7 -13.10 12.81 -4.31
C ARG A 7 -12.78 11.35 -4.61
N ILE A 8 -13.25 10.42 -3.78
CA ILE A 8 -13.11 8.98 -4.06
C ILE A 8 -13.79 8.62 -5.39
N ALA A 9 -15.00 9.13 -5.64
CA ALA A 9 -15.69 8.90 -6.91
C ALA A 9 -14.88 9.43 -8.10
N ARG A 10 -14.33 10.64 -7.99
CA ARG A 10 -13.44 11.21 -9.00
C ARG A 10 -12.17 10.37 -9.22
N TYR A 11 -11.51 9.91 -8.16
CA TYR A 11 -10.33 9.05 -8.29
C TYR A 11 -10.67 7.73 -8.97
N LEU A 12 -11.83 7.13 -8.67
CA LEU A 12 -12.29 5.93 -9.38
C LEU A 12 -12.54 6.21 -10.88
N GLU A 13 -13.06 7.38 -11.24
CA GLU A 13 -13.21 7.77 -12.65
C GLU A 13 -11.86 7.98 -13.35
N GLU A 14 -10.91 8.66 -12.70
CA GLU A 14 -9.54 8.85 -13.19
C GLU A 14 -8.79 7.53 -13.36
N ILE A 15 -8.93 6.59 -12.41
CA ILE A 15 -8.35 5.25 -12.53
C ILE A 15 -9.01 4.50 -13.69
N ALA A 16 -10.34 4.60 -13.83
CA ALA A 16 -11.09 3.93 -14.88
C ALA A 16 -10.80 4.44 -16.30
N SER A 17 -10.23 5.65 -16.44
CA SER A 17 -9.82 6.18 -17.74
C SER A 17 -8.51 5.57 -18.26
N THR A 18 -7.83 4.75 -17.45
CA THR A 18 -6.57 4.09 -17.82
C THR A 18 -6.80 2.62 -18.20
N PRO A 19 -6.09 2.08 -19.22
CA PRO A 19 -6.18 0.67 -19.58
C PRO A 19 -5.89 -0.28 -18.40
N THR A 20 -4.92 0.05 -17.55
CA THR A 20 -4.55 -0.76 -16.38
C THR A 20 -5.57 -0.64 -15.24
N GLY A 21 -6.15 0.55 -15.03
CA GLY A 21 -7.05 0.83 -13.93
C GLY A 21 -8.52 0.45 -14.20
N TRP A 22 -8.94 0.42 -15.46
CA TRP A 22 -10.33 0.09 -15.84
C TRP A 22 -10.84 -1.23 -15.23
N PRO A 23 -10.11 -2.37 -15.29
CA PRO A 23 -10.55 -3.62 -14.67
C PRO A 23 -10.70 -3.53 -13.14
N LEU A 24 -9.89 -2.69 -12.48
CA LEU A 24 -9.98 -2.51 -11.03
C LEU A 24 -11.29 -1.83 -10.65
N VAL A 25 -11.68 -0.79 -11.39
CA VAL A 25 -12.89 -0.02 -11.12
C VAL A 25 -14.14 -0.77 -11.57
N ASP A 26 -14.06 -1.59 -12.62
CA ASP A 26 -15.16 -2.47 -13.00
C ASP A 26 -15.51 -3.45 -11.87
N TRP A 27 -14.49 -4.03 -11.22
CA TRP A 27 -14.70 -4.84 -10.02
C TRP A 27 -15.37 -4.07 -8.88
N VAL A 28 -14.96 -2.81 -8.62
CA VAL A 28 -15.57 -1.94 -7.61
C VAL A 28 -17.04 -1.70 -7.91
N ARG A 29 -17.40 -1.43 -9.17
CA ARG A 29 -18.80 -1.22 -9.60
C ARG A 29 -19.67 -2.46 -9.40
N LEU A 30 -19.08 -3.66 -9.53
CA LEU A 30 -19.78 -4.91 -9.32
C LEU A 30 -19.96 -5.25 -7.83
N HIS A 31 -18.94 -5.01 -7.01
CA HIS A 31 -18.88 -5.52 -5.63
C HIS A 31 -19.16 -4.46 -4.55
N TRP A 32 -19.13 -3.17 -4.90
CA TRP A 32 -19.38 -2.05 -4.00
C TRP A 32 -18.63 -2.14 -2.66
N PRO A 33 -17.28 -2.30 -2.66
CA PRO A 33 -16.51 -2.26 -1.42
C PRO A 33 -16.70 -0.93 -0.70
N ASN A 34 -16.55 -0.91 0.62
CA ASN A 34 -16.58 0.33 1.38
C ASN A 34 -15.25 1.07 1.21
N ILE A 35 -15.25 2.24 0.58
CA ILE A 35 -14.04 3.05 0.36
C ILE A 35 -14.25 4.39 1.07
N SER A 36 -13.34 4.74 1.98
CA SER A 36 -13.48 5.91 2.85
C SER A 36 -12.15 6.56 3.16
N PHE A 37 -12.15 7.87 3.40
CA PHE A 37 -11.04 8.51 4.10
C PHE A 37 -11.07 8.20 5.60
N GLY A 38 -9.90 8.10 6.22
CA GLY A 38 -9.77 7.87 7.66
C GLY A 38 -8.35 7.54 8.10
N VAL A 39 -8.25 6.83 9.22
CA VAL A 39 -6.98 6.33 9.74
C VAL A 39 -6.83 4.86 9.32
N PRO A 40 -5.93 4.54 8.37
CA PRO A 40 -5.66 3.15 8.01
C PRO A 40 -4.92 2.43 9.13
N LEU A 41 -4.97 1.09 9.12
CA LEU A 41 -4.30 0.26 10.14
C LEU A 41 -2.78 0.44 10.13
N THR A 42 -2.21 0.61 8.94
CA THR A 42 -0.78 0.90 8.72
C THR A 42 -0.64 1.81 7.50
N GLY A 43 0.53 2.45 7.37
CA GLY A 43 0.87 3.26 6.19
C GLY A 43 -0.10 4.42 5.92
N GLY A 44 -0.19 4.79 4.64
CA GLY A 44 -1.10 5.84 4.16
C GLY A 44 -2.45 5.30 3.64
N ALA A 45 -2.58 4.00 3.41
CA ALA A 45 -3.79 3.35 2.95
C ALA A 45 -3.83 1.89 3.41
N PHE A 46 -5.01 1.25 3.41
CA PHE A 46 -5.15 -0.16 3.75
C PHE A 46 -6.44 -0.80 3.22
N ALA A 47 -6.31 -1.96 2.56
CA ALA A 47 -7.39 -2.85 2.14
C ALA A 47 -7.68 -3.96 3.17
N TYR A 48 -8.79 -3.82 3.90
CA TYR A 48 -9.28 -4.83 4.83
C TYR A 48 -9.81 -6.06 4.08
N PRO A 49 -9.52 -7.28 4.57
CA PRO A 49 -9.96 -8.48 3.89
C PRO A 49 -11.46 -8.72 3.99
N TRP A 50 -11.96 -9.62 3.13
CA TRP A 50 -13.35 -10.10 3.22
C TRP A 50 -13.63 -10.72 4.61
N PRO A 51 -14.81 -10.51 5.23
CA PRO A 51 -16.03 -9.88 4.69
C PRO A 51 -16.11 -8.35 4.86
N LEU A 52 -15.08 -7.69 5.39
CA LEU A 52 -15.12 -6.24 5.59
C LEU A 52 -15.10 -5.49 4.25
N ALA A 53 -14.34 -6.01 3.26
CA ALA A 53 -14.25 -5.48 1.91
C ALA A 53 -14.12 -3.95 1.88
N ARG A 54 -13.17 -3.43 2.66
CA ARG A 54 -13.04 -2.01 2.96
C ARG A 54 -11.67 -1.48 2.56
N VAL A 55 -11.60 -0.34 1.89
CA VAL A 55 -10.36 0.42 1.70
C VAL A 55 -10.44 1.69 2.53
N VAL A 56 -9.39 1.97 3.31
CA VAL A 56 -9.25 3.24 4.03
C VAL A 56 -8.05 3.98 3.48
N LEU A 57 -8.27 5.22 3.01
CA LEU A 57 -7.24 6.12 2.54
C LEU A 57 -6.97 7.21 3.58
N ARG A 58 -5.73 7.65 3.75
CA ARG A 58 -5.40 8.78 4.61
C ARG A 58 -5.65 10.10 3.89
N ASP A 59 -6.34 11.04 4.55
CA ASP A 59 -6.72 12.33 3.95
C ASP A 59 -5.62 13.41 3.96
N ALA A 60 -4.45 13.11 4.54
CA ALA A 60 -3.39 14.09 4.75
C ALA A 60 -2.37 14.19 3.60
N TRP A 61 -2.63 13.55 2.46
CA TRP A 61 -1.68 13.39 1.36
C TRP A 61 -2.17 14.10 0.09
N THR A 62 -1.28 14.26 -0.89
CA THR A 62 -1.64 14.86 -2.18
C THR A 62 -2.67 14.00 -2.91
N GLU A 63 -3.48 14.63 -3.78
CA GLU A 63 -4.49 13.90 -4.55
C GLU A 63 -3.86 12.84 -5.47
N GLU A 64 -2.71 13.14 -6.06
CA GLU A 64 -1.93 12.18 -6.86
C GLU A 64 -1.58 10.94 -6.05
N TRP A 65 -1.07 11.14 -4.84
CA TRP A 65 -0.75 10.03 -3.94
C TRP A 65 -2.00 9.25 -3.55
N GLN A 66 -3.12 9.93 -3.27
CA GLN A 66 -4.37 9.28 -2.87
C GLN A 66 -4.95 8.43 -4.01
N ARG A 67 -4.86 8.89 -5.25
CA ARG A 67 -5.23 8.11 -6.44
C ARG A 67 -4.33 6.89 -6.61
N GLU A 68 -3.01 7.07 -6.52
CA GLU A 68 -2.05 5.97 -6.61
C GLU A 68 -2.32 4.91 -5.53
N ALA A 69 -2.49 5.36 -4.27
CA ALA A 69 -2.79 4.52 -3.14
C ALA A 69 -4.13 3.80 -3.31
N LEU A 70 -5.15 4.45 -3.86
CA LEU A 70 -6.41 3.79 -4.18
C LEU A 70 -6.22 2.67 -5.21
N ALA A 71 -5.51 2.94 -6.31
CA ALA A 71 -5.21 1.90 -7.30
C ALA A 71 -4.44 0.72 -6.68
N HIS A 72 -3.44 1.02 -5.85
CA HIS A 72 -2.65 0.03 -5.10
C HIS A 72 -3.53 -0.84 -4.18
N GLU A 73 -4.37 -0.23 -3.34
CA GLU A 73 -5.23 -0.97 -2.42
C GLU A 73 -6.35 -1.76 -3.13
N LEU A 74 -6.82 -1.28 -4.28
CA LEU A 74 -7.76 -2.05 -5.11
C LEU A 74 -7.12 -3.33 -5.63
N VAL A 75 -5.84 -3.31 -5.98
CA VAL A 75 -5.10 -4.52 -6.38
C VAL A 75 -5.02 -5.49 -5.20
N HIS A 76 -4.72 -5.00 -3.98
CA HIS A 76 -4.77 -5.80 -2.76
C HIS A 76 -6.14 -6.47 -2.55
N MET A 77 -7.20 -5.67 -2.66
CA MET A 77 -8.58 -6.13 -2.51
C MET A 77 -8.95 -7.20 -3.54
N ILE A 78 -8.66 -6.97 -4.82
CA ILE A 78 -9.18 -7.78 -5.93
C ILE A 78 -8.42 -9.10 -6.05
N ARG A 79 -7.09 -9.06 -6.03
CA ARG A 79 -6.27 -10.24 -6.30
C ARG A 79 -6.12 -11.14 -5.08
N TRP A 80 -6.05 -10.54 -3.89
CA TRP A 80 -5.76 -11.29 -2.66
C TRP A 80 -6.86 -11.19 -1.59
N ARG A 81 -8.02 -10.61 -1.95
CA ARG A 81 -9.15 -10.42 -1.03
C ARG A 81 -8.77 -9.59 0.19
N GLY A 82 -7.90 -8.60 0.00
CA GLY A 82 -7.36 -7.71 1.03
C GLY A 82 -6.15 -8.26 1.77
N HIS A 83 -5.73 -7.56 2.82
CA HIS A 83 -4.54 -7.87 3.62
C HIS A 83 -4.87 -8.89 4.73
N LEU A 84 -4.85 -10.19 4.41
CA LEU A 84 -4.91 -11.23 5.45
C LEU A 84 -3.52 -11.52 6.04
N VAL A 85 -2.53 -11.67 5.15
CA VAL A 85 -1.11 -11.78 5.44
C VAL A 85 -0.38 -11.11 4.30
N GLY A 86 0.43 -10.09 4.60
CA GLY A 86 1.19 -9.38 3.57
C GLY A 86 2.36 -10.23 3.04
N SER A 87 2.68 -10.07 1.77
CA SER A 87 3.91 -10.57 1.14
C SER A 87 4.51 -9.52 0.20
N LEU A 88 5.81 -9.60 -0.05
CA LEU A 88 6.49 -8.64 -0.94
C LEU A 88 6.06 -8.82 -2.39
N GLU A 89 5.64 -10.01 -2.81
CA GLU A 89 5.04 -10.25 -4.12
C GLU A 89 3.75 -9.44 -4.29
N GLN A 90 2.88 -9.42 -3.27
CA GLN A 90 1.66 -8.61 -3.29
C GLN A 90 1.97 -7.13 -3.44
N GLU A 91 2.89 -6.62 -2.62
CA GLU A 91 3.30 -5.22 -2.64
C GLU A 91 3.93 -4.85 -3.98
N TYR A 92 4.80 -5.71 -4.53
CA TYR A 92 5.43 -5.49 -5.84
C TYR A 92 4.37 -5.35 -6.93
N ASP A 93 3.44 -6.30 -7.02
CA ASP A 93 2.39 -6.29 -8.02
C ASP A 93 1.44 -5.09 -7.85
N ALA A 94 1.09 -4.75 -6.61
CA ALA A 94 0.22 -3.62 -6.30
C ALA A 94 0.88 -2.28 -6.65
N TYR A 95 2.13 -2.06 -6.24
CA TYR A 95 2.87 -0.85 -6.60
C TYR A 95 3.11 -0.74 -8.11
N LEU A 96 3.52 -1.82 -8.76
CA LEU A 96 3.74 -1.82 -10.21
C LEU A 96 2.45 -1.46 -10.96
N THR A 97 1.32 -2.00 -10.53
CA THR A 97 0.02 -1.71 -11.13
C THR A 97 -0.38 -0.25 -10.90
N ALA A 98 -0.23 0.26 -9.68
CA ALA A 98 -0.53 1.65 -9.36
C ALA A 98 0.38 2.62 -10.14
N ALA A 99 1.67 2.32 -10.26
CA ALA A 99 2.62 3.09 -11.06
C ALA A 99 2.21 3.14 -12.54
N LYS A 100 1.76 2.02 -13.12
CA LYS A 100 1.22 1.99 -14.49
C LYS A 100 -0.02 2.84 -14.64
N VAL A 101 -0.97 2.77 -13.71
CA VAL A 101 -2.16 3.63 -13.70
C VAL A 101 -1.76 5.11 -13.69
N CYS A 102 -0.84 5.50 -12.80
CA CYS A 102 -0.37 6.89 -12.75
C CYS A 102 0.34 7.32 -14.03
N CYS A 103 1.20 6.48 -14.61
CA CYS A 103 1.85 6.79 -15.87
C CYS A 103 0.83 6.94 -17.01
N GLU A 104 -0.12 6.02 -17.14
CA GLU A 104 -1.17 6.06 -18.16
C GLU A 104 -2.06 7.30 -18.01
N TRP A 105 -2.41 7.68 -16.78
CA TRP A 105 -3.20 8.88 -16.51
C TRP A 105 -2.44 10.17 -16.84
N ASN A 106 -1.15 10.23 -16.50
CA ASN A 106 -0.28 11.38 -16.81
C ASN A 106 0.20 11.41 -18.27
N GLY A 107 -0.07 10.37 -19.07
CA GLY A 107 0.44 10.25 -20.44
C GLY A 107 1.93 9.92 -20.55
N TRP A 108 2.53 9.35 -19.51
CA TRP A 108 3.93 8.91 -19.49
C TRP A 108 4.07 7.50 -20.09
N ASP A 109 4.98 7.31 -21.04
CA ASP A 109 5.25 5.99 -21.60
C ASP A 109 6.19 5.19 -20.67
N TRP A 110 5.59 4.37 -19.82
CA TRP A 110 6.32 3.51 -18.87
C TRP A 110 7.10 2.36 -19.53
N ARG A 111 7.01 2.18 -20.85
CA ARG A 111 7.72 1.12 -21.59
C ARG A 111 9.07 1.58 -22.13
N LYS A 112 9.41 2.86 -21.95
CA LYS A 112 10.63 3.46 -22.52
C LYS A 112 11.63 3.90 -21.44
N PRO A 113 12.92 3.55 -21.60
CA PRO A 113 13.95 3.72 -20.58
C PRO A 113 14.40 5.18 -20.31
N GLU A 114 13.89 6.18 -21.04
CA GLU A 114 14.39 7.57 -20.96
C GLU A 114 13.32 8.62 -20.58
N GLU A 115 12.09 8.20 -20.26
CA GLU A 115 10.95 9.10 -20.07
C GLU A 115 10.57 9.38 -18.60
N GLU A 116 9.60 10.26 -18.38
CA GLU A 116 9.11 10.72 -17.07
C GLU A 116 8.72 9.58 -16.12
N ALA A 117 8.18 8.48 -16.65
CA ALA A 117 7.82 7.30 -15.86
C ALA A 117 8.98 6.77 -15.00
N ILE A 118 10.23 6.82 -15.50
CA ILE A 118 11.40 6.35 -14.75
C ILE A 118 11.84 7.32 -13.69
N LYS A 119 11.70 8.62 -13.94
CA LYS A 119 12.01 9.64 -12.94
C LYS A 119 11.08 9.49 -11.73
N HIS A 120 9.81 9.19 -11.98
CA HIS A 120 8.81 9.03 -10.93
C HIS A 120 8.80 7.63 -10.30
N TYR A 121 9.06 6.58 -11.08
CA TYR A 121 8.98 5.18 -10.64
C TYR A 121 10.23 4.37 -11.04
N PRO A 122 11.44 4.76 -10.60
CA PRO A 122 12.70 4.13 -11.02
C PRO A 122 12.79 2.65 -10.62
N LEU A 123 12.12 2.26 -9.52
CA LEU A 123 12.06 0.87 -9.05
C LEU A 123 11.29 -0.06 -9.98
N PHE A 124 10.40 0.48 -10.82
CA PHE A 124 9.49 -0.31 -11.66
C PHE A 124 9.79 -0.21 -13.14
N PHE A 125 10.34 0.93 -13.58
CA PHE A 125 10.61 1.18 -14.99
C PHE A 125 12.08 1.51 -15.28
N GLY A 126 12.90 1.75 -14.25
CA GLY A 126 14.31 2.11 -14.42
C GLY A 126 15.20 0.95 -14.89
N PRO A 127 16.48 1.22 -15.18
CA PRO A 127 17.41 0.21 -15.70
C PRO A 127 17.73 -0.91 -14.71
N ALA A 128 17.51 -0.68 -13.41
CA ALA A 128 17.64 -1.67 -12.35
C ALA A 128 16.28 -2.20 -11.85
N ALA A 129 15.19 -1.96 -12.60
CA ALA A 129 13.86 -2.39 -12.20
C ALA A 129 13.74 -3.91 -12.25
N ASP A 130 13.92 -4.54 -11.10
CA ASP A 130 13.66 -5.95 -10.91
C ASP A 130 13.12 -6.24 -9.49
N LYS A 131 12.75 -7.50 -9.27
CA LYS A 131 12.18 -7.96 -8.00
C LYS A 131 13.18 -7.88 -6.85
N ASP A 132 14.47 -8.11 -7.11
CA ASP A 132 15.49 -8.13 -6.06
C ASP A 132 15.86 -6.72 -5.61
N GLU A 133 15.92 -5.78 -6.55
CA GLU A 133 16.11 -4.37 -6.26
C GLU A 133 14.92 -3.80 -5.48
N PHE A 134 13.69 -4.19 -5.85
CA PHE A 134 12.51 -3.85 -5.07
C PHE A 134 12.57 -4.41 -3.64
N LYS A 135 12.92 -5.69 -3.45
CA LYS A 135 13.09 -6.30 -2.12
C LYS A 135 14.11 -5.54 -1.28
N ARG A 136 15.19 -5.08 -1.91
CA ARG A 136 16.30 -4.39 -1.23
C ARG A 136 15.89 -3.00 -0.75
N GLN A 137 15.14 -2.25 -1.56
CA GLN A 137 14.79 -0.86 -1.26
C GLN A 137 13.49 -0.69 -0.47
N LEU A 138 12.53 -1.62 -0.58
CA LEU A 138 11.23 -1.46 0.06
C LEU A 138 11.30 -1.30 1.60
N PRO A 139 12.17 -2.03 2.33
CA PRO A 139 12.32 -1.86 3.78
C PRO A 139 12.68 -0.43 4.22
N ASP A 140 13.33 0.36 3.38
CA ASP A 140 13.68 1.76 3.68
C ASP A 140 12.44 2.67 3.74
N ARG A 141 11.34 2.27 3.09
CA ARG A 141 10.05 3.00 3.14
C ARG A 141 9.29 2.73 4.42
N LEU A 142 9.21 1.46 4.81
CA LEU A 142 8.53 1.02 6.02
C LEU A 142 9.21 -0.26 6.52
N ALA A 143 9.75 -0.22 7.74
CA ALA A 143 10.49 -1.34 8.31
C ALA A 143 9.64 -2.64 8.40
N PHE A 144 8.30 -2.54 8.38
CA PHE A 144 7.39 -3.69 8.29
C PHE A 144 7.67 -4.58 7.07
N TYR A 145 8.10 -4.00 5.95
CA TYR A 145 8.41 -4.78 4.75
C TYR A 145 9.59 -5.75 4.94
N SER A 146 10.50 -5.47 5.88
CA SER A 146 11.63 -6.36 6.17
C SER A 146 11.24 -7.72 6.75
N VAL A 147 10.00 -7.86 7.24
CA VAL A 147 9.51 -9.10 7.87
C VAL A 147 8.47 -9.83 7.02
N LEU A 148 8.20 -9.35 5.80
CA LEU A 148 7.28 -10.01 4.89
C LEU A 148 7.98 -11.13 4.12
N PRO A 149 7.34 -12.30 3.94
CA PRO A 149 7.82 -13.30 2.99
C PRO A 149 7.74 -12.74 1.56
N TRP A 150 8.57 -13.27 0.66
CA TRP A 150 8.42 -12.92 -0.76
C TRP A 150 7.10 -13.44 -1.32
N ASP A 151 6.94 -14.77 -1.34
CA ASP A 151 5.76 -15.41 -1.89
C ASP A 151 4.58 -15.34 -0.93
N GLN A 152 3.37 -15.26 -1.49
CA GLN A 152 2.17 -15.34 -0.69
C GLN A 152 2.05 -16.70 0.00
N PRO A 153 1.98 -16.76 1.35
CA PRO A 153 1.79 -18.03 2.03
C PRO A 153 0.40 -18.60 1.71
N TYR A 154 0.37 -19.83 1.19
CA TYR A 154 -0.85 -20.50 0.75
C TYR A 154 -1.20 -21.75 1.58
N THR A 155 -0.29 -22.22 2.44
CA THR A 155 -0.56 -23.35 3.35
C THR A 155 -0.89 -22.85 4.75
N PRO A 156 -1.78 -23.52 5.50
CA PRO A 156 -2.13 -23.10 6.87
C PRO A 156 -0.91 -22.90 7.79
N PRO A 157 0.12 -23.78 7.77
CA PRO A 157 1.33 -23.55 8.57
C PRO A 157 2.12 -22.32 8.14
N ALA A 158 2.25 -22.07 6.83
CA ALA A 158 2.96 -20.89 6.32
C ALA A 158 2.22 -19.59 6.65
N ILE A 159 0.88 -19.61 6.56
CA ILE A 159 0.02 -18.48 6.95
C ILE A 159 0.21 -18.19 8.44
N ALA A 160 0.13 -19.21 9.29
CA ALA A 160 0.31 -19.04 10.73
C ALA A 160 1.71 -18.50 11.10
N ALA A 161 2.77 -19.02 10.47
CA ALA A 161 4.13 -18.56 10.68
C ALA A 161 4.31 -17.08 10.28
N ALA A 162 3.78 -16.69 9.13
CA ALA A 162 3.85 -15.31 8.65
C ALA A 162 3.03 -14.36 9.56
N MET A 163 1.83 -14.77 9.99
CA MET A 163 1.04 -14.00 10.96
C MET A 163 1.80 -13.78 12.28
N LEU A 164 2.44 -14.82 12.81
CA LEU A 164 3.24 -14.73 14.04
C LEU A 164 4.42 -13.78 13.87
N GLN A 165 5.16 -13.89 12.77
CA GLN A 165 6.31 -13.03 12.47
C GLN A 165 5.91 -11.55 12.35
N GLN A 166 4.85 -11.27 11.59
CA GLN A 166 4.34 -9.91 11.38
C GLN A 166 3.78 -9.32 12.69
N SER A 167 3.05 -10.12 13.47
CA SER A 167 2.52 -9.70 14.78
C SER A 167 3.64 -9.39 15.77
N TRP A 168 4.66 -10.24 15.83
CA TRP A 168 5.81 -10.06 16.71
C TRP A 168 6.61 -8.79 16.38
N PHE A 169 6.77 -8.49 15.09
CA PHE A 169 7.35 -7.23 14.65
C PHE A 169 6.54 -6.03 15.12
N GLY A 170 5.20 -6.06 14.97
CA GLY A 170 4.30 -5.02 15.48
C GLY A 170 4.44 -4.80 16.98
N VAL A 171 4.48 -5.87 17.77
CA VAL A 171 4.70 -5.81 19.22
C VAL A 171 6.06 -5.16 19.56
N ARG A 172 7.13 -5.56 18.87
CA ARG A 172 8.48 -4.97 19.07
C ARG A 172 8.50 -3.48 18.78
N LEU A 173 7.83 -3.02 17.72
CA LEU A 173 7.73 -1.61 17.39
C LEU A 173 7.01 -0.82 18.50
N ILE A 174 5.87 -1.33 18.98
CA ILE A 174 5.11 -0.69 20.06
C ILE A 174 5.97 -0.58 21.33
N LEU A 175 6.65 -1.67 21.72
CA LEU A 175 7.53 -1.67 22.89
C LEU A 175 8.71 -0.70 22.75
N THR A 176 9.31 -0.64 21.56
CA THR A 176 10.42 0.28 21.28
C THR A 176 9.97 1.73 21.37
N GLU A 177 8.81 2.06 20.81
CA GLU A 177 8.27 3.41 20.83
C GLU A 177 7.81 3.83 22.24
N ALA A 178 7.19 2.92 22.99
CA ALA A 178 6.85 3.13 24.40
C ALA A 178 8.12 3.42 25.23
N ARG A 179 9.20 2.68 25.01
CA ARG A 179 10.48 2.90 25.67
C ARG A 179 11.07 4.28 25.36
N LYS A 180 11.03 4.73 24.11
CA LYS A 180 11.51 6.07 23.72
C LYS A 180 10.74 7.18 24.44
N ARG A 181 9.41 7.03 24.57
CA ARG A 181 8.56 8.00 25.28
C ARG A 181 8.88 8.09 26.77
N ILE A 182 9.15 6.95 27.41
CA ILE A 182 9.56 6.90 28.83
C ILE A 182 10.90 7.64 29.01
N VAL A 183 11.91 7.29 28.21
CA VAL A 183 13.24 7.93 28.28
C VAL A 183 13.17 9.44 28.03
N LYS A 184 12.35 9.89 27.07
CA LYS A 184 12.14 11.32 26.81
C LYS A 184 11.49 12.02 28.00
N SER A 185 10.45 11.41 28.61
CA SER A 185 9.78 11.97 29.78
C SER A 185 10.72 12.07 30.99
N ASP A 186 11.60 11.11 31.19
CA ASP A 186 12.56 11.12 32.29
C ASP A 186 13.64 12.19 32.08
N ALA A 187 14.16 12.33 30.84
CA ALA A 187 15.10 13.39 30.50
C ALA A 187 14.50 14.81 30.64
N GLU A 188 13.23 15.00 30.28
CA GLU A 188 12.53 16.28 30.47
C GLU A 188 12.31 16.61 31.96
N LYS A 189 12.12 15.61 32.82
CA LYS A 189 12.01 15.79 34.28
C LYS A 189 13.35 16.10 34.94
N GLU A 190 14.45 15.57 34.42
CA GLU A 190 15.80 15.83 34.95
C GLU A 190 16.34 17.20 34.54
N GLY A 191 16.00 17.71 33.35
CA GLY A 191 16.39 19.05 32.88
C GLY A 191 15.57 20.22 33.46
N ALA A 192 14.52 19.94 34.23
CA ALA A 192 13.67 20.93 34.88
C ALA A 192 14.03 21.17 36.37
N LYS A 193 15.12 20.59 36.86
CA LYS A 193 15.68 20.79 38.20
C LYS A 193 16.95 21.63 38.14
#